data_AF-A0A7S2WSG3-F1
#
_entry.id   AF-A0A7S2WSG3-F1
#
_cell.length_a   1.000
_cell.length_b   1.000
_cell.length_c   1.000
_cell.angle_alpha   90.00
_cell.angle_beta   90.00
_cell.angle_gamma   90.00
#
_symmetry.space_group_name_H-M   'P 1'
#
loop_
_entity.id
_entity.type
_entity.pdbx_description
1 polymer ?
#
loop_
_entity_poly.entity_id
_entity_poly.type
_entity_poly.pdbx_seq_one_letter_code
_entity_poly.pdbx_strand_id
1 'polypeptide(L)'
;AAGSRFEAFVAKFTGDGSQVFIRSFGGTGGGDVAATDVGLVSSPDVEAIVGGTANASFVGTTERGEGSDVVAFKVNSTGNLVWSVQYGSDGTDAVSGLAVDEDSGYFYMV
;
A
#
# COMPACT_ATOMS: atom_id res chain seq x y z
N ALA A 1 18.31 -9.51 8.92
CA ALA A 1 19.01 -9.01 7.73
C ALA A 1 18.85 -7.49 7.72
N ALA A 2 19.92 -6.73 7.51
CA ALA A 2 19.82 -5.28 7.42
C ALA A 2 19.10 -4.95 6.10
N GLY A 3 17.86 -4.50 6.16
CA GLY A 3 17.09 -4.25 4.94
C GLY A 3 15.67 -3.82 5.28
N SER A 4 15.33 -2.60 4.85
CA SER A 4 14.21 -1.73 5.21
C SER A 4 14.27 -1.16 6.63
N ARG A 5 14.25 0.17 6.71
CA ARG A 5 14.06 0.95 7.93
C ARG A 5 12.57 1.18 8.20
N PHE A 6 11.74 1.15 7.15
CA PHE A 6 10.29 1.29 7.21
C PHE A 6 9.56 0.34 6.25
N GLU A 7 8.49 -0.28 6.75
CA GLU A 7 7.52 -1.04 5.96
C GLU A 7 6.16 -0.35 6.04
N ALA A 8 5.35 -0.44 4.97
CA ALA A 8 3.95 -0.07 5.06
C ALA A 8 3.25 -1.01 6.04
N PHE A 9 2.38 -0.49 6.89
CA PHE A 9 1.55 -1.32 7.76
C PHE A 9 0.07 -1.04 7.51
N VAL A 10 -0.74 -2.09 7.57
CA VAL A 10 -2.20 -2.00 7.60
C VAL A 10 -2.68 -2.71 8.84
N ALA A 11 -3.49 -2.02 9.63
CA ALA A 11 -4.06 -2.54 10.85
C ALA A 11 -5.57 -2.31 10.86
N LYS A 12 -6.32 -3.34 11.25
CA LYS A 12 -7.75 -3.28 11.47
C LYS A 12 -8.05 -3.59 12.92
N PHE A 13 -8.88 -2.75 13.53
CA PHE A 13 -9.35 -2.90 14.90
C PHE A 13 -10.89 -2.89 14.91
N THR A 14 -11.47 -3.56 15.89
CA THR A 14 -12.90 -3.41 16.22
C THR A 14 -13.15 -2.03 16.83
N GLY A 15 -14.42 -1.64 16.94
CA GLY A 15 -14.81 -0.34 17.53
C GLY A 15 -14.44 -0.17 19.01
N ASP A 16 -14.13 -1.26 19.72
CA ASP A 16 -13.62 -1.25 21.10
C ASP A 16 -12.08 -1.27 21.19
N GLY A 17 -11.38 -1.27 20.04
CA GLY A 17 -9.92 -1.28 19.96
C GLY A 17 -9.28 -2.67 19.95
N SER A 18 -10.05 -3.76 19.94
CA SER A 18 -9.49 -5.11 19.80
C SER A 18 -8.87 -5.31 18.42
N GLN A 19 -7.69 -5.92 18.37
CA GLN A 19 -6.99 -6.19 17.10
C GLN A 19 -7.73 -7.25 16.28
N VAL A 20 -8.11 -6.90 15.05
CA VAL A 20 -8.57 -7.86 14.03
C VAL A 20 -7.37 -8.41 13.27
N PHE A 21 -6.56 -7.53 12.68
CA PHE A 21 -5.28 -7.90 12.08
C PHE A 21 -4.29 -6.74 12.10
N ILE A 22 -3.00 -7.08 12.06
CA ILE A 22 -1.90 -6.18 11.71
C ILE A 22 -1.04 -6.90 10.68
N ARG A 23 -0.68 -6.21 9.61
CA ARG A 23 0.14 -6.72 8.51
C ARG A 23 1.13 -5.66 8.10
N SER A 24 2.36 -6.08 7.80
CA SER A 24 3.36 -5.23 7.18
C SER A 24 3.64 -5.69 5.75
N PHE A 25 3.94 -4.72 4.90
CA PHE A 25 4.24 -4.90 3.49
C PHE A 25 5.49 -4.07 3.17
N GLY A 26 6.59 -4.78 2.90
CA GLY A 26 7.90 -4.17 2.70
C GLY A 26 8.35 -4.15 1.23
N GLY A 27 9.44 -3.43 1.02
CA GLY A 27 10.21 -3.47 -0.21
C GLY A 27 11.12 -4.69 -0.23
N THR A 28 11.28 -5.28 -1.41
CA THR A 28 12.32 -6.29 -1.65
C THR A 28 13.68 -5.61 -1.78
N GLY A 29 14.76 -6.29 -1.41
CA GLY A 29 16.12 -5.71 -1.49
C GLY A 29 16.48 -4.70 -0.40
N GLY A 30 15.58 -4.45 0.56
CA GLY A 30 15.87 -3.64 1.75
C GLY A 30 15.63 -2.14 1.60
N GLY A 31 14.85 -1.71 0.60
CA GLY A 31 14.34 -0.34 0.53
C GLY A 31 13.16 -0.09 1.47
N ASP A 32 12.90 1.19 1.70
CA ASP A 32 11.83 1.68 2.57
C ASP A 32 10.50 1.77 1.81
N VAL A 33 9.42 1.53 2.54
CA VAL A 33 8.05 1.71 2.06
C VAL A 33 7.27 2.49 3.11
N ALA A 34 6.59 3.54 2.69
CA ALA A 34 5.69 4.33 3.52
C ALA A 34 4.27 4.26 2.97
N ALA A 35 3.32 3.75 3.76
CA ALA A 35 1.90 3.94 3.49
C ALA A 35 1.47 5.32 3.98
N THR A 36 0.81 6.09 3.13
CA THR A 36 0.45 7.49 3.40
C THR A 36 -1.05 7.74 3.41
N ASP A 37 -1.84 6.94 2.69
CA ASP A 37 -3.29 7.09 2.63
C ASP A 37 -4.02 5.75 2.45
N VAL A 38 -5.29 5.70 2.86
CA VAL A 38 -6.14 4.51 2.79
C VAL A 38 -7.56 4.85 2.38
N GLY A 39 -8.05 4.19 1.34
CA GLY A 39 -9.44 4.19 0.93
C GLY A 39 -10.09 2.85 1.22
N LEU A 40 -11.28 2.87 1.80
CA LEU A 40 -12.04 1.64 2.09
C LEU A 40 -12.82 1.19 0.85
N VAL A 41 -13.04 -0.12 0.77
CA VAL A 41 -13.90 -0.73 -0.26
C VAL A 41 -14.93 -1.57 0.45
N SER A 42 -16.21 -1.24 0.31
CA SER A 42 -17.32 -2.04 0.85
C SER A 42 -17.55 -3.33 0.03
N SER A 43 -16.74 -4.37 0.25
CA SER A 43 -17.01 -5.69 -0.33
C SER A 43 -16.73 -6.86 0.62
N PRO A 44 -17.32 -8.05 0.40
CA PRO A 44 -17.08 -9.23 1.25
C PRO A 44 -15.61 -9.69 1.25
N ASP A 45 -14.90 -9.47 0.13
CA ASP A 45 -13.58 -10.04 -0.14
C ASP A 45 -12.45 -8.98 -0.14
N VAL A 46 -12.79 -7.71 0.02
CA VAL A 46 -11.85 -6.57 -0.05
C VAL A 46 -12.15 -5.63 1.08
N GLU A 47 -11.10 -5.22 1.78
CA GLU A 47 -11.22 -4.26 2.87
C GLU A 47 -10.77 -2.85 2.47
N ALA A 48 -9.61 -2.75 1.79
CA ALA A 48 -8.97 -1.46 1.59
C ALA A 48 -8.05 -1.43 0.37
N ILE A 49 -7.92 -0.24 -0.20
CA ILE A 49 -6.84 0.18 -1.10
C ILE A 49 -5.96 1.14 -0.32
N VAL A 50 -4.65 0.96 -0.41
CA VAL A 50 -3.65 1.75 0.32
C VAL A 50 -2.72 2.38 -0.69
N GLY A 51 -2.50 3.69 -0.54
CA GLY A 51 -1.53 4.47 -1.30
C GLY A 51 -0.29 4.74 -0.46
N GLY A 52 0.87 4.77 -1.11
CA GLY A 52 2.14 5.05 -0.45
C GLY A 52 3.28 5.35 -1.41
N THR A 53 4.49 5.35 -0.87
CA THR A 53 5.74 5.47 -1.64
C THR A 53 6.72 4.37 -1.28
N ALA A 54 7.54 3.94 -2.24
CA ALA A 54 8.60 2.96 -2.04
C ALA A 54 9.84 3.34 -2.83
N ASN A 55 11.03 3.29 -2.23
CA ASN A 55 12.33 3.48 -2.93
C ASN A 55 13.02 2.15 -3.26
N ALA A 56 12.22 1.11 -3.43
CA ALA A 56 12.61 -0.19 -3.92
C ALA A 56 11.39 -0.90 -4.48
N SER A 57 11.58 -2.09 -5.04
CA SER A 57 10.49 -2.92 -5.55
C SER A 57 9.57 -3.34 -4.40
N PHE A 58 8.34 -2.84 -4.37
CA PHE A 58 7.32 -3.27 -3.41
C PHE A 58 6.91 -4.72 -3.65
N VAL A 59 6.42 -5.42 -2.61
CA VAL A 59 5.99 -6.82 -2.72
C VAL A 59 5.06 -7.03 -3.92
N GLY A 60 5.43 -7.95 -4.82
CA GLY A 60 4.66 -8.26 -6.03
C GLY A 60 4.85 -7.30 -7.21
N THR A 61 5.78 -6.34 -7.11
CA THR A 61 6.06 -5.34 -8.15
C THR A 61 7.55 -5.28 -8.52
N THR A 62 7.89 -4.41 -9.47
CA THR A 62 9.28 -4.09 -9.83
C THR A 62 9.43 -2.58 -9.88
N GLU A 63 10.47 -2.08 -9.22
CA GLU A 63 10.86 -0.69 -9.14
C GLU A 63 11.10 -0.07 -10.53
N ARG A 64 10.81 1.23 -10.63
CA ARG A 64 10.97 2.00 -11.85
C ARG A 64 11.78 3.28 -11.63
N GLY A 65 12.99 3.16 -11.10
CA GLY A 65 13.89 4.29 -11.02
C GLY A 65 15.00 4.09 -10.00
N GLU A 66 15.70 5.18 -9.69
CA GLU A 66 16.62 5.26 -8.54
C GLU A 66 15.99 6.02 -7.35
N GLY A 67 14.82 6.65 -7.55
CA GLY A 67 14.07 7.40 -6.55
C GLY A 67 12.91 6.61 -5.93
N SER A 68 12.11 7.27 -5.08
CA SER A 68 10.86 6.67 -4.61
C SER A 68 9.80 6.70 -5.72
N ASP A 69 9.09 5.60 -5.89
CA ASP A 69 7.91 5.52 -6.73
C ASP A 69 6.64 5.52 -5.87
N VAL A 70 5.53 5.83 -6.51
CA VAL A 70 4.21 5.65 -5.93
C VAL A 70 3.83 4.17 -5.93
N VAL A 71 3.32 3.68 -4.79
CA VAL A 71 2.77 2.34 -4.67
C VAL A 71 1.28 2.39 -4.34
N ALA A 72 0.52 1.47 -4.93
CA ALA A 72 -0.85 1.20 -4.54
C ALA A 72 -1.02 -0.30 -4.33
N PHE A 73 -1.71 -0.68 -3.27
CA PHE A 73 -1.97 -2.08 -3.00
C PHE A 73 -3.32 -2.31 -2.36
N LYS A 74 -3.86 -3.50 -2.58
CA LYS A 74 -5.18 -3.90 -2.12
C LYS A 74 -5.06 -5.06 -1.16
N VAL A 75 -5.79 -4.99 -0.06
CA VAL A 75 -5.87 -6.08 0.93
C VAL A 75 -7.29 -6.60 1.07
N ASN A 76 -7.41 -7.90 1.31
CA ASN A 76 -8.68 -8.54 1.59
C ASN A 76 -9.12 -8.34 3.06
N SER A 77 -10.32 -8.80 3.41
CA SER A 77 -10.91 -8.70 4.75
C SER A 77 -10.11 -9.40 5.86
N THR A 78 -9.16 -10.27 5.50
CA THR A 78 -8.21 -10.94 6.42
C THR A 78 -6.82 -10.28 6.47
N GLY A 79 -6.65 -9.18 5.75
CA GLY A 79 -5.40 -8.43 5.65
C GLY A 79 -4.39 -9.00 4.65
N ASN A 80 -4.77 -9.97 3.82
CA ASN A 80 -3.83 -10.54 2.84
C ASN A 80 -3.77 -9.67 1.59
N LEU A 81 -2.59 -9.54 0.99
CA LEU A 81 -2.37 -8.83 -0.26
C LEU A 81 -3.16 -9.51 -1.39
N VAL A 82 -3.97 -8.72 -2.11
CA VAL A 82 -4.72 -9.15 -3.29
C VAL A 82 -3.95 -8.80 -4.55
N TRP A 83 -3.50 -7.54 -4.64
CA TRP A 83 -2.63 -7.06 -5.71
C TRP A 83 -1.83 -5.85 -5.22
N SER A 84 -0.78 -5.54 -5.97
CA SER A 84 0.03 -4.35 -5.80
C SER A 84 0.47 -3.83 -7.17
N VAL A 85 0.67 -2.52 -7.25
CA VAL A 85 1.21 -1.82 -8.41
C VAL A 85 2.16 -0.73 -7.94
N GLN A 86 3.20 -0.48 -8.73
CA GLN A 86 4.20 0.56 -8.49
C GLN A 86 4.35 1.38 -9.77
N TYR A 87 4.28 2.71 -9.63
CA TYR A 87 4.30 3.66 -10.72
C TYR A 87 5.13 4.89 -10.36
N GLY A 88 5.94 5.34 -11.30
CA GLY A 88 6.78 6.52 -11.15
C GLY A 88 7.65 6.73 -12.37
N SER A 89 8.59 7.65 -12.19
CA SER A 89 9.64 8.05 -13.12
C SER A 89 11.01 7.67 -12.55
N ASP A 90 12.10 7.94 -13.28
CA ASP A 90 13.45 7.71 -12.76
C ASP A 90 13.77 8.57 -11.51
N GLY A 91 12.95 9.59 -11.22
CA GLY A 91 13.08 10.50 -10.08
C GLY A 91 12.27 10.05 -8.85
N THR A 92 11.99 11.00 -7.95
CA THR A 92 11.14 10.76 -6.77
C THR A 92 9.71 11.21 -7.05
N ASP A 93 8.79 10.27 -7.02
CA ASP A 93 7.36 10.45 -7.13
C ASP A 93 6.68 10.10 -5.81
N ALA A 94 5.70 10.92 -5.42
CA ALA A 94 4.98 10.75 -4.17
C ALA A 94 3.48 10.91 -4.36
N VAL A 95 2.71 10.08 -3.66
CA VAL A 95 1.27 10.21 -3.58
C VAL A 95 0.89 11.06 -2.38
N SER A 96 -0.01 12.00 -2.63
CA SER A 96 -0.55 12.95 -1.66
C SER A 96 -1.98 12.65 -1.26
N GLY A 97 -2.72 11.89 -2.07
CA GLY A 97 -4.07 11.44 -1.72
C GLY A 97 -4.55 10.23 -2.54
N LEU A 98 -5.51 9.51 -1.97
CA LEU A 98 -6.19 8.37 -2.55
C LEU A 98 -7.70 8.56 -2.40
N ALA A 99 -8.42 8.46 -3.52
CA ALA A 99 -9.88 8.43 -3.53
C ALA A 99 -10.36 7.10 -4.12
N VAL A 100 -11.37 6.49 -3.50
CA VAL A 100 -11.98 5.25 -3.96
C VAL A 100 -13.45 5.53 -4.28
N ASP A 101 -13.88 5.13 -5.47
CA ASP A 101 -15.28 5.11 -5.86
C ASP A 101 -15.81 3.69 -5.69
N GLU A 102 -16.59 3.47 -4.64
CA GLU A 102 -17.11 2.14 -4.30
C GLU A 102 -18.11 1.61 -5.33
N ASP A 103 -18.85 2.49 -6.01
CA ASP A 103 -19.88 2.07 -6.97
C ASP A 103 -19.26 1.50 -8.26
N SER A 104 -18.17 2.12 -8.73
CA SER A 104 -17.45 1.68 -9.94
C SER A 104 -16.29 0.73 -9.64
N GLY A 105 -15.79 0.72 -8.41
CA GLY A 105 -14.57 0.02 -8.02
C GLY A 105 -13.28 0.71 -8.50
N TYR A 106 -13.37 1.94 -9.00
CA TYR A 106 -12.21 2.74 -9.39
C TYR A 106 -11.54 3.38 -8.19
N PHE A 107 -10.24 3.67 -8.35
CA PHE A 107 -9.48 4.47 -7.41
C PHE A 107 -8.61 5.46 -8.16
N TYR A 108 -8.37 6.60 -7.52
CA TYR A 108 -7.61 7.72 -8.06
C TYR A 108 -6.55 8.12 -7.05
N MET A 109 -5.36 8.42 -7.55
CA MET A 109 -4.24 8.89 -6.74
C MET A 109 -3.74 10.20 -7.32
N VAL A 110 -3.36 11.12 -6.44
CA VAL A 110 -2.86 12.46 -6.78
C VAL A 110 -1.53 12.71 -6.13
#